data_AF-A0A947YE26-F1
#
_entry.id   AF-A0A947YE26-F1
#
_cell.length_a   1.000
_cell.length_b   1.000
_cell.length_c   1.000
_cell.angle_alpha   90.00
_cell.angle_beta   90.00
_cell.angle_gamma   90.00
#
_symmetry.space_group_name_H-M   'P 1'
#
loop_
_entity.id
_entity.type
_entity.pdbx_description
1 polymer ?
#
loop_
_entity_poly.entity_id
_entity_poly.type
_entity_poly.pdbx_seq_one_letter_code
_entity_poly.pdbx_strand_id
1 'polypeptide(L)'
;MSLTKIDLKKIKDLIHEAISEFYTTLIQTNFVTKTDLKKELKNLATKQDLKEELSNYATKQDLKEELSNYATRDDILSFKDEILTEIRKMREESLMIHYRVYDQHQPQLEDHEKRIGSLESFSIVA
;
A
#
# COMPACT_ATOMS: atom_id res chain seq x y z
N MET A 1 -7.00 -83.99 -42.69
CA MET A 1 -6.81 -84.04 -41.22
C MET A 1 -7.85 -83.14 -40.59
N SER A 2 -8.70 -83.67 -39.73
CA SER A 2 -9.76 -82.91 -39.04
C SER A 2 -9.25 -82.39 -37.71
N LEU A 3 -9.56 -81.13 -37.40
CA LEU A 3 -9.28 -80.53 -36.09
C LEU A 3 -10.06 -81.27 -35.01
N THR A 4 -9.40 -81.57 -33.91
CA THR A 4 -10.04 -82.16 -32.74
C THR A 4 -10.67 -81.08 -31.86
N LYS A 5 -11.61 -81.46 -30.98
CA LYS A 5 -12.18 -80.54 -29.98
C LYS A 5 -11.10 -79.93 -29.08
N ILE A 6 -9.98 -80.62 -28.88
CA ILE A 6 -8.84 -80.15 -28.09
C ILE A 6 -8.13 -79.00 -28.81
N ASP A 7 -7.95 -79.11 -30.13
CA ASP A 7 -7.32 -78.07 -30.96
C ASP A 7 -8.16 -76.79 -30.98
N LEU A 8 -9.48 -76.94 -31.11
CA LEU A 8 -10.42 -75.80 -31.06
C LEU A 8 -10.40 -75.08 -29.71
N LYS A 9 -10.25 -75.82 -28.61
CA LYS A 9 -10.16 -75.22 -27.27
C LYS A 9 -8.87 -74.40 -27.11
N LYS A 10 -7.72 -74.94 -27.53
CA LYS A 10 -6.43 -74.22 -27.48
C LYS A 10 -6.45 -72.94 -28.30
N ILE A 11 -7.07 -72.99 -29.50
CA ILE A 11 -7.22 -71.80 -30.35
C ILE A 11 -8.09 -70.74 -29.67
N LYS A 12 -9.19 -71.15 -29.02
CA LYS A 12 -10.07 -70.23 -28.27
C LYS A 12 -9.32 -69.55 -27.13
N ASP A 13 -8.55 -70.31 -26.36
CA ASP A 13 -7.81 -69.79 -25.21
C ASP A 13 -6.72 -68.80 -25.66
N LEU A 14 -5.98 -69.11 -26.73
CA LEU A 14 -5.00 -68.22 -27.35
C LEU A 14 -5.62 -66.91 -27.86
N ILE A 15 -6.78 -66.99 -28.52
CA ILE A 15 -7.50 -65.79 -28.98
C ILE A 15 -7.94 -64.94 -27.79
N HIS A 16 -8.41 -65.56 -26.71
CA HIS A 16 -8.83 -64.83 -25.53
C HIS A 16 -7.66 -64.09 -24.85
N GLU A 17 -6.51 -64.75 -24.74
CA GLU A 17 -5.30 -64.17 -24.18
C GLU A 17 -4.77 -63.02 -25.04
N ALA A 18 -4.68 -63.20 -26.36
CA ALA A 18 -4.25 -62.14 -27.29
C ALA A 18 -5.18 -60.92 -27.26
N ILE A 19 -6.49 -61.12 -27.15
CA ILE A 19 -7.46 -60.03 -27.01
C ILE A 19 -7.27 -59.32 -25.67
N SER A 20 -7.08 -60.06 -24.57
CA SER A 20 -6.87 -59.50 -23.23
C SER A 20 -5.60 -58.65 -23.16
N GLU A 21 -4.49 -59.14 -23.73
CA GLU A 21 -3.24 -58.39 -23.82
C GLU A 21 -3.42 -57.12 -24.64
N PHE A 22 -4.05 -57.19 -25.81
CA PHE A 22 -4.31 -56.04 -26.66
C PHE A 22 -5.09 -54.94 -25.94
N TYR A 23 -6.18 -55.29 -25.24
CA TYR A 23 -6.95 -54.31 -24.47
C TYR A 23 -6.14 -53.74 -23.30
N THR A 24 -5.33 -54.56 -22.63
CA THR A 24 -4.50 -54.11 -21.51
C THR A 24 -3.46 -53.10 -21.98
N THR A 25 -2.76 -53.37 -23.08
CA THR A 25 -1.80 -52.44 -23.67
C THR A 25 -2.49 -51.15 -24.12
N LEU A 26 -3.62 -51.25 -24.81
CA LEU A 26 -4.37 -50.08 -25.28
C LEU A 26 -4.81 -49.16 -24.15
N ILE A 27 -5.23 -49.72 -23.01
CA ILE A 27 -5.60 -48.97 -21.80
C ILE A 27 -4.35 -48.30 -21.20
N GLN A 28 -3.25 -49.03 -21.03
CA GLN A 28 -2.03 -48.50 -20.42
C GLN A 28 -1.36 -47.39 -21.24
N THR A 29 -1.42 -47.44 -22.57
CA THR A 29 -0.75 -46.45 -23.43
C THR A 29 -1.59 -45.21 -23.70
N ASN A 30 -2.92 -45.32 -23.72
CA ASN A 30 -3.79 -44.23 -24.17
C ASN A 30 -4.62 -43.59 -23.05
N PHE A 31 -4.73 -44.22 -21.88
CA PHE A 31 -5.55 -43.70 -20.79
C PHE A 31 -4.70 -43.37 -19.57
N VAL A 32 -4.87 -42.14 -19.08
CA VAL A 32 -4.31 -41.71 -17.81
C VAL A 32 -5.03 -42.45 -16.68
N THR A 33 -4.26 -43.06 -15.79
CA THR A 33 -4.83 -43.78 -14.65
C THR A 33 -5.06 -42.84 -13.46
N LYS A 34 -5.91 -43.27 -12.53
CA LYS A 34 -6.09 -42.58 -11.24
C LYS A 34 -4.78 -42.42 -10.47
N THR A 35 -3.84 -43.36 -10.64
CA THR A 35 -2.51 -43.29 -10.03
C THR A 35 -1.64 -42.20 -10.66
N ASP A 36 -1.75 -41.97 -11.96
CA ASP A 36 -1.01 -40.91 -12.66
C ASP A 36 -1.51 -39.53 -12.23
N LEU A 37 -2.83 -39.33 -12.20
CA LEU A 37 -3.45 -38.09 -11.68
C LEU A 37 -3.05 -37.81 -10.22
N LYS A 38 -3.01 -38.84 -9.37
CA LYS A 38 -2.58 -38.67 -7.97
C LYS A 38 -1.11 -38.24 -7.86
N LYS A 39 -0.23 -38.74 -8.73
CA LYS A 39 1.18 -38.34 -8.73
C LYS A 39 1.34 -36.88 -9.15
N GLU A 40 0.62 -36.43 -10.18
CA GLU A 40 0.68 -35.03 -10.62
C GLU A 40 0.10 -34.07 -9.57
N LEU A 41 -1.06 -34.40 -8.99
CA LEU A 41 -1.70 -33.57 -7.96
C LEU A 41 -0.85 -33.43 -6.69
N LYS A 42 0.01 -34.40 -6.38
CA LYS A 42 0.89 -34.35 -5.20
C LYS A 42 1.89 -33.19 -5.25
N ASN A 43 2.23 -32.71 -6.43
CA ASN A 43 3.17 -31.61 -6.62
C ASN A 43 2.50 -30.23 -6.67
N LEU A 44 1.17 -30.17 -6.65
CA LEU A 44 0.43 -28.92 -6.59
C LEU A 44 0.27 -28.48 -5.14
N ALA A 45 0.54 -27.19 -4.90
CA ALA A 45 0.21 -26.57 -3.63
C ALA A 45 -1.30 -26.71 -3.35
N THR A 46 -1.61 -27.19 -2.16
CA THR A 46 -2.97 -27.26 -1.65
C THR A 46 -3.43 -25.89 -1.16
N LYS A 47 -4.74 -25.75 -0.94
CA LYS A 47 -5.29 -24.54 -0.29
C LYS A 47 -4.73 -24.32 1.12
N GLN A 48 -4.30 -25.38 1.79
CA GLN A 48 -3.70 -25.28 3.12
C GLN A 48 -2.29 -24.70 3.03
N ASP A 49 -1.48 -25.17 2.08
CA ASP A 49 -0.12 -24.67 1.85
C ASP A 49 -0.13 -23.17 1.55
N LEU A 50 -1.07 -22.72 0.70
CA LEU A 50 -1.24 -21.30 0.39
C LEU A 50 -1.69 -20.46 1.60
N LYS A 51 -2.52 -21.02 2.49
CA LYS A 51 -2.97 -20.32 3.70
C LYS A 51 -1.83 -20.17 4.70
N GLU A 52 -1.02 -21.20 4.88
CA GLU A 52 0.14 -21.15 5.78
C GLU A 52 1.17 -20.12 5.29
N GLU A 53 1.50 -20.15 4.00
CA GLU A 53 2.43 -19.20 3.38
C GLU A 53 1.94 -17.75 3.51
N LEU A 54 0.64 -17.52 3.30
CA LEU A 54 0.04 -16.17 3.36
C LEU A 54 -0.26 -15.70 4.79
N SER A 55 -0.23 -16.57 5.79
CA SER A 55 -0.64 -16.22 7.17
C SER A 55 0.21 -15.12 7.82
N ASN A 56 1.46 -14.97 7.37
CA ASN A 56 2.38 -13.95 7.87
C ASN A 56 2.34 -12.63 7.09
N TYR A 57 1.57 -12.56 5.99
CA TYR A 57 1.46 -11.35 5.19
C TYR A 57 0.32 -10.47 5.70
N ALA A 58 0.63 -9.20 5.93
CA ALA A 58 -0.38 -8.21 6.23
C ALA A 58 -1.37 -8.08 5.06
N THR A 59 -2.66 -8.10 5.38
CA THR A 59 -3.71 -7.82 4.43
C THR A 59 -3.81 -6.31 4.16
N LYS A 60 -4.52 -5.94 3.09
CA LYS A 60 -4.83 -4.53 2.83
C LYS A 60 -5.58 -3.86 3.98
N GLN A 61 -6.34 -4.64 4.76
CA GLN A 61 -7.07 -4.10 5.90
C GLN A 61 -6.13 -3.81 7.06
N ASP A 62 -5.20 -4.72 7.37
CA ASP A 62 -4.20 -4.53 8.44
C ASP A 62 -3.39 -3.26 8.20
N LEU A 63 -2.91 -3.07 6.96
CA LEU A 63 -2.17 -1.86 6.58
C LEU A 63 -3.02 -0.58 6.68
N LYS A 64 -4.31 -0.66 6.36
CA LYS A 64 -5.20 0.51 6.44
C LYS A 64 -5.47 0.91 7.89
N GLU A 65 -5.66 -0.07 8.78
CA GLU A 65 -5.83 0.16 10.21
C GLU A 65 -4.56 0.75 10.82
N GLU A 66 -3.39 0.21 10.49
CA GLU A 66 -2.10 0.70 11.00
C GLU A 66 -1.79 2.13 10.52
N LEU A 67 -2.09 2.44 9.24
CA LEU A 67 -1.86 3.77 8.67
C LEU A 67 -2.92 4.81 9.07
N SER A 68 -4.06 4.42 9.63
CA SER A 68 -5.18 5.33 9.92
C SER A 68 -4.83 6.45 10.90
N ASN A 69 -3.84 6.25 11.77
CA ASN A 69 -3.39 7.22 12.77
C ASN A 69 -2.24 8.11 12.28
N TYR A 70 -1.73 7.89 11.08
CA TYR A 70 -0.61 8.67 10.54
C TYR A 70 -1.14 9.86 9.74
N ALA A 71 -0.52 11.02 9.96
CA ALA A 71 -0.76 12.19 9.14
C ALA A 71 -0.41 11.88 7.68
N THR A 72 -1.32 12.23 6.80
CA THR A 72 -1.15 12.13 5.36
C THR A 72 -0.31 13.31 4.85
N ARG A 73 0.12 13.20 3.59
CA ARG A 73 0.75 14.31 2.89
C ARG A 73 -0.14 15.55 2.87
N ASP A 74 -1.45 15.38 2.74
CA ASP A 74 -2.40 16.48 2.61
C ASP A 74 -2.58 17.21 3.96
N ASP A 75 -2.58 16.48 5.08
CA ASP A 75 -2.60 17.08 6.42
C ASP A 75 -1.39 18.01 6.64
N ILE A 76 -0.20 17.58 6.20
CA ILE A 76 1.03 18.37 6.29
C ILE A 76 0.95 19.62 5.41
N LEU A 77 0.39 19.49 4.20
CA LEU A 77 0.24 20.64 3.29
C LEU A 77 -0.75 21.67 3.84
N SER A 78 -1.89 21.22 4.38
CA SER A 78 -2.87 22.11 5.04
C SER A 78 -2.22 22.86 6.20
N PHE A 79 -1.55 22.14 7.09
CA PHE A 79 -0.87 22.74 8.24
C PHE A 79 0.22 23.75 7.83
N LYS A 80 1.00 23.43 6.79
CA LYS A 80 1.98 24.34 6.21
C LYS A 80 1.31 25.62 5.70
N ASP A 81 0.21 25.51 4.97
CA ASP A 81 -0.48 26.66 4.39
C ASP A 81 -1.12 27.55 5.46
N GLU A 82 -1.65 26.95 6.53
CA GLU A 82 -2.13 27.66 7.72
C GLU A 82 -1.00 28.47 8.38
N ILE A 83 0.14 27.83 8.65
CA ILE A 83 1.31 28.51 9.22
C ILE A 83 1.77 29.67 8.34
N LEU A 84 1.90 29.43 7.03
CA LEU A 84 2.37 30.45 6.10
C LEU A 84 1.41 31.64 6.02
N THR A 85 0.11 31.38 6.08
CA THR A 85 -0.91 32.42 6.10
C THR A 85 -0.78 33.28 7.36
N GLU A 86 -0.59 32.66 8.52
CA GLU A 86 -0.48 33.40 9.78
C GLU A 86 0.84 34.19 9.87
N ILE A 87 1.96 33.61 9.42
CA ILE A 87 3.25 34.31 9.33
C ILE A 87 3.14 35.54 8.43
N ARG A 88 2.40 35.47 7.31
CA ARG A 88 2.20 36.62 6.42
C ARG A 88 1.45 37.75 7.12
N LYS A 89 0.33 37.45 7.78
CA LYS A 89 -0.43 38.45 8.54
C LYS A 89 0.42 39.14 9.60
N MET A 90 1.17 38.36 10.40
CA MET A 90 2.04 38.90 11.44
C MET A 90 3.12 39.83 10.87
N ARG A 91 3.68 39.51 9.70
CA ARG A 91 4.68 40.36 9.04
C ARG A 91 4.07 41.66 8.53
N GLU A 92 2.87 41.61 7.96
CA GLU A 92 2.14 42.80 7.51
C GLU A 92 1.81 43.72 8.69
N GLU A 93 1.30 43.17 9.78
CA GLU A 93 1.03 43.92 11.02
C GLU A 93 2.30 44.55 11.59
N SER A 94 3.40 43.79 11.65
CA SER A 94 4.69 44.29 12.13
C SER A 94 5.21 45.45 11.27
N LEU A 95 5.10 45.36 9.94
CA LEU A 95 5.47 46.44 9.02
C LEU A 95 4.60 47.69 9.23
N MET A 96 3.30 47.53 9.41
CA MET A 96 2.38 48.64 9.67
C MET A 96 2.70 49.36 10.98
N ILE A 97 3.03 48.59 12.04
CA ILE A 97 3.46 49.17 13.32
C ILE A 97 4.77 49.92 13.14
N HIS A 98 5.74 49.33 12.45
CA HIS A 98 7.03 49.97 12.21
C HIS A 98 6.86 51.33 11.50
N TYR A 99 6.07 51.38 10.44
CA TYR A 99 5.76 52.62 9.72
C TYR A 99 5.09 53.67 10.62
N ARG A 100 4.08 53.28 11.41
CA ARG A 100 3.39 54.21 12.32
C ARG A 100 4.32 54.77 13.39
N VAL A 101 5.10 53.91 14.04
CA VAL A 101 5.96 54.31 15.17
C VAL A 101 7.12 55.17 14.67
N TYR A 102 7.88 54.70 13.69
CA TYR A 102 9.13 55.36 13.29
C TYR A 102 8.91 56.48 12.28
N ASP A 103 8.02 56.33 11.31
CA ASP A 103 7.88 57.36 10.26
C ASP A 103 6.86 58.43 10.65
N GLN A 104 5.81 58.09 11.41
CA GLN A 104 4.76 59.04 11.77
C GLN A 104 4.89 59.61 13.18
N HIS A 105 5.13 58.77 14.20
CA HIS A 105 5.10 59.22 15.59
C HIS A 105 6.45 59.74 16.08
N GLN A 106 7.58 59.19 15.63
CA GLN A 106 8.91 59.64 16.03
C GLN A 106 9.12 61.15 15.79
N PRO A 107 8.79 61.72 14.61
CA PRO A 107 8.98 63.16 14.39
C PRO A 107 8.08 64.02 15.29
N GLN A 108 6.87 63.54 15.60
CA GLN A 108 5.93 64.21 16.49
C GLN A 108 6.45 64.22 17.93
N LEU A 109 7.04 63.11 18.38
CA LEU A 109 7.66 63.00 19.69
C LEU A 109 8.87 63.94 19.82
N GLU A 110 9.72 64.00 18.79
CA GLU A 110 10.86 64.91 18.77
C GLU A 110 10.44 66.39 18.80
N ASP A 111 9.38 66.75 18.08
CA ASP A 111 8.79 68.11 18.16
C ASP A 111 8.24 68.41 19.56
N HIS A 112 7.47 67.47 20.12
CA HIS A 112 6.92 67.62 21.46
C HIS A 112 8.02 67.76 22.52
N GLU A 113 9.10 66.98 22.42
CA GLU A 113 10.23 67.04 23.35
C GLU A 113 10.93 68.40 23.30
N LYS A 114 11.14 68.97 22.10
CA LYS A 114 11.69 70.32 21.94
C LYS A 114 10.78 71.39 22.54
N ARG A 115 9.47 71.28 22.32
CA ARG A 115 8.47 72.23 22.86
C ARG A 115 8.42 72.18 24.37
N ILE A 116 8.45 70.97 24.96
CA ILE A 116 8.50 70.77 26.41
C ILE A 116 9.76 71.42 26.99
N GLY A 117 10.94 71.12 26.44
CA GLY A 117 12.18 71.72 26.93
C GLY A 117 12.18 73.26 26.86
N SER A 118 11.57 73.83 25.83
CA SER A 118 11.39 75.28 25.73
C SER A 118 10.49 75.82 26.86
N LEU A 119 9.35 75.18 27.13
CA LEU A 119 8.43 75.58 28.20
C LEU A 119 9.07 75.43 29.60
N GLU A 120 9.81 74.35 29.82
CA GLU A 120 10.53 74.13 31.09
C GLU A 120 11.58 75.21 31.32
N SER A 121 12.33 75.59 30.29
CA SER A 121 13.33 76.66 30.40
C SER A 121 12.70 78.02 30.74
N PHE A 122 11.52 78.32 30.19
CA PHE A 122 10.78 79.54 30.53
C PHE A 122 10.20 79.51 31.94
N SER A 123 9.71 78.35 32.40
CA SER A 123 9.14 78.20 33.75
C SER A 123 10.18 78.29 34.87
N ILE A 124 11.47 78.05 34.58
CA ILE A 124 12.55 78.14 35.58
C ILE A 124 13.04 79.59 35.77
N VAL A 125 12.78 80.47 34.81
CA VAL A 125 13.29 81.86 34.78
C VAL A 125 12.23 82.89 35.21
N ALA A 126 10.95 82.50 35.32
CA ALA A 126 9.83 83.32 35.79
C ALA A 126 9.56 83.12 37.29
#